data_AF-A0A4Y9MFP1-F1
#
_entry.id   AF-A0A4Y9MFP1-F1
#
_cell.length_a   1.000
_cell.length_b   1.000
_cell.length_c   1.000
_cell.angle_alpha   90.00
_cell.angle_beta   90.00
_cell.angle_gamma   90.00
#
_symmetry.space_group_name_H-M   'P 1'
#
loop_
_entity.id
_entity.type
_entity.pdbx_description
1 polymer ?
#
loop_
_entity_poly.entity_id
_entity_poly.type
_entity_poly.pdbx_seq_one_letter_code
_entity_poly.pdbx_strand_id
1 'polypeptide(L)'
;RLPADPARLSSVRRAVAAWTAAAGMPADTAEDLQLALGEALANAVEHAYAASGTGECTYRVARQADGGVSVEVCDTGMWRPPPEDRGHRGRGLELIDALATDVEVVHVPGTPGTTVRFRMPAAVPEPDALPQRGILHPAGDGGAALLAVHDEPGGLRLEIHGEVDLATAGKVREQLLARLDQLPAGTVATLDLRPTGYLASAGVGMVLEALARAGEVGVELRVRSEQGTSPARILSLAGVGEPAPGVPVARPT
;
A
#
# COMPACT_ATOMS: atom_id res chain seq x y z
N ARG A 1 8.83 12.84 -14.68
CA ARG A 1 10.04 13.00 -13.84
C ARG A 1 9.64 13.73 -12.57
N LEU A 2 10.22 13.36 -11.43
CA LEU A 2 9.96 13.96 -10.13
C LEU A 2 11.21 13.88 -9.23
N PRO A 3 11.35 14.78 -8.25
CA PRO A 3 12.31 14.61 -7.17
C PRO A 3 12.05 13.31 -6.40
N ALA A 4 13.12 12.68 -5.91
CA ALA A 4 13.05 11.51 -5.04
C ALA A 4 12.65 11.91 -3.61
N ASP A 5 11.41 12.37 -3.47
CA ASP A 5 10.83 12.89 -2.23
C ASP A 5 9.49 12.16 -1.97
N PRO A 6 9.32 11.46 -0.83
CA PRO A 6 8.09 10.76 -0.50
C PRO A 6 6.85 11.65 -0.59
N ALA A 7 6.95 12.93 -0.24
CA ALA A 7 5.83 13.87 -0.28
C ALA A 7 5.29 14.12 -1.71
N ARG A 8 6.08 13.79 -2.75
CA ARG A 8 5.68 13.94 -4.15
C ARG A 8 4.92 12.74 -4.69
N LEU A 9 4.96 11.58 -4.02
CA LEU A 9 4.30 10.36 -4.51
C LEU A 9 2.78 10.51 -4.58
N SER A 10 2.16 11.20 -3.62
CA SER A 10 0.72 11.49 -3.63
C SER A 10 0.28 12.26 -4.88
N SER A 11 1.13 13.16 -5.39
CA SER A 11 0.84 13.93 -6.60
C SER A 11 0.88 13.07 -7.87
N VAL A 12 1.79 12.09 -7.93
CA VAL A 12 1.86 11.12 -9.03
C VAL A 12 0.63 10.23 -9.03
N ARG A 13 0.21 9.73 -7.87
CA ARG A 13 -1.01 8.93 -7.72
C ARG A 13 -2.24 9.67 -8.26
N ARG A 14 -2.42 10.95 -7.87
CA ARG A 14 -3.53 11.78 -8.39
C ARG A 14 -3.46 11.99 -9.91
N ALA A 15 -2.26 12.21 -10.45
CA ALA A 15 -2.09 12.35 -11.90
C ALA A 15 -2.45 11.06 -12.66
N VAL A 16 -2.08 9.90 -12.11
CA VAL A 16 -2.41 8.59 -12.67
C VAL A 16 -3.90 8.31 -12.56
N ALA A 17 -4.54 8.64 -11.44
CA ALA A 17 -5.99 8.58 -11.27
C ALA A 17 -6.74 9.37 -12.35
N ALA A 18 -6.31 10.61 -12.61
CA ALA A 18 -6.90 11.44 -13.64
C ALA A 18 -6.67 10.86 -15.05
N TRP A 19 -5.48 10.31 -15.29
CA TRP A 19 -5.14 9.69 -16.58
C TRP A 19 -5.96 8.41 -16.84
N THR A 20 -6.10 7.51 -15.86
CA THR A 20 -6.89 6.28 -16.01
C THR A 20 -8.38 6.59 -16.18
N ALA A 21 -8.90 7.58 -15.46
CA ALA A 21 -10.27 8.05 -15.63
C ALA A 21 -10.51 8.62 -17.03
N ALA A 22 -9.59 9.46 -17.54
CA ALA A 22 -9.67 10.00 -18.89
C ALA A 22 -9.54 8.90 -19.98
N ALA A 23 -8.81 7.82 -19.68
CA ALA A 23 -8.68 6.66 -20.56
C ALA A 23 -9.87 5.68 -20.48
N GLY A 24 -10.87 5.95 -19.62
CA GLY A 24 -12.03 5.08 -19.44
C GLY A 24 -11.69 3.71 -18.84
N MET A 25 -10.61 3.63 -18.06
CA MET A 25 -10.21 2.38 -17.42
C MET A 25 -11.12 2.03 -16.24
N PRO A 26 -11.37 0.74 -15.97
CA PRO A 26 -12.11 0.33 -14.77
C PRO A 26 -11.43 0.81 -13.48
N ALA A 27 -12.24 1.09 -12.46
CA ALA A 27 -11.78 1.61 -11.17
C ALA A 27 -10.75 0.67 -10.53
N ASP A 28 -11.02 -0.63 -10.48
CA ASP A 28 -10.12 -1.64 -9.93
C ASP A 28 -8.74 -1.63 -10.61
N THR A 29 -8.72 -1.56 -11.95
CA THR A 29 -7.44 -1.47 -12.70
C THR A 29 -6.70 -0.17 -12.42
N ALA A 30 -7.43 0.93 -12.22
CA ALA A 30 -6.83 2.20 -11.84
C ALA A 30 -6.23 2.17 -10.44
N GLU A 31 -6.90 1.55 -9.47
CA GLU A 31 -6.41 1.35 -8.11
C GLU A 31 -5.17 0.45 -8.08
N ASP A 32 -5.22 -0.70 -8.76
CA ASP A 32 -4.09 -1.63 -8.83
C ASP A 32 -2.86 -0.97 -9.50
N LEU A 33 -3.08 -0.18 -10.56
CA LEU A 33 -2.01 0.59 -11.20
C LEU A 33 -1.42 1.65 -10.26
N GLN A 34 -2.27 2.39 -9.54
CA GLN A 34 -1.81 3.41 -8.59
C GLN A 34 -0.95 2.80 -7.49
N LEU A 35 -1.36 1.66 -6.97
CA LEU A 35 -0.64 0.94 -5.94
C LEU A 35 0.70 0.41 -6.47
N ALA A 36 0.69 -0.36 -7.57
CA ALA A 36 1.92 -0.93 -8.13
C ALA A 36 2.96 0.14 -8.53
N LEU A 37 2.51 1.24 -9.17
CA LEU A 37 3.38 2.37 -9.46
C LEU A 37 3.85 3.09 -8.19
N GLY A 38 2.96 3.25 -7.21
CA GLY A 38 3.28 3.83 -5.91
C GLY A 38 4.39 3.05 -5.19
N GLU A 39 4.32 1.73 -5.19
CA GLU A 39 5.34 0.84 -4.63
C GLU A 39 6.67 0.93 -5.39
N ALA A 40 6.63 0.94 -6.72
CA ALA A 40 7.85 1.06 -7.53
C ALA A 40 8.57 2.40 -7.30
N LEU A 41 7.80 3.49 -7.19
CA LEU A 41 8.34 4.81 -6.88
C LEU A 41 8.81 4.91 -5.42
N ALA A 42 8.08 4.33 -4.48
CA ALA A 42 8.48 4.28 -3.07
C ALA A 42 9.81 3.53 -2.92
N ASN A 43 9.98 2.40 -3.59
CA ASN A 43 11.24 1.64 -3.62
C ASN A 43 12.40 2.49 -4.17
N ALA A 44 12.17 3.21 -5.28
CA ALA A 44 13.18 4.10 -5.85
C ALA A 44 13.58 5.22 -4.88
N VAL A 45 12.61 5.81 -4.17
CA VAL A 45 12.86 6.89 -3.20
C VAL A 45 13.54 6.37 -1.92
N GLU A 46 13.04 5.27 -1.35
CA GLU A 46 13.53 4.72 -0.08
C GLU A 46 14.91 4.08 -0.24
N HIS A 47 15.15 3.33 -1.31
CA HIS A 47 16.38 2.54 -1.45
C HIS A 47 17.46 3.25 -2.24
N ALA A 48 17.11 3.88 -3.37
CA ALA A 48 18.12 4.40 -4.30
C ALA A 48 18.83 5.65 -3.73
N TYR A 49 18.14 6.42 -2.88
CA TYR A 49 18.62 7.70 -2.36
C TYR A 49 18.76 7.76 -0.83
N ALA A 50 18.70 6.62 -0.14
CA ALA A 50 18.80 6.53 1.33
C ALA A 50 20.02 7.26 1.94
N ALA A 51 21.16 7.29 1.24
CA ALA A 51 22.39 7.95 1.73
C ALA A 51 22.55 9.41 1.27
N SER A 52 22.02 9.77 0.09
CA SER A 52 22.18 11.12 -0.46
C SER A 52 21.04 12.06 -0.09
N GLY A 53 19.86 11.52 0.27
CA GLY A 53 18.63 12.26 0.55
C GLY A 53 18.11 13.11 -0.63
N THR A 54 18.79 13.04 -1.77
CA THR A 54 18.56 13.88 -2.95
C THR A 54 18.74 13.01 -4.19
N GLY A 55 17.81 13.14 -5.13
CA GLY A 55 17.68 12.24 -6.26
C GLY A 55 16.50 12.60 -7.16
N GLU A 56 16.40 11.94 -8.30
CA GLU A 56 15.38 12.18 -9.31
C GLU A 56 14.89 10.85 -9.87
N CYS A 57 13.58 10.64 -9.84
CA CYS A 57 12.94 9.47 -10.43
C CYS A 57 12.24 9.87 -11.73
N THR A 58 12.24 8.96 -12.69
CA THR A 58 11.44 9.05 -13.90
C THR A 58 10.46 7.90 -13.93
N TYR A 59 9.26 8.15 -14.42
CA TYR A 59 8.29 7.09 -14.65
C TYR A 59 7.60 7.34 -15.99
N ARG A 60 7.20 6.24 -16.63
CA ARG A 60 6.40 6.23 -17.84
C ARG A 60 5.25 5.25 -17.64
N VAL A 61 4.05 5.70 -17.96
CA VAL A 61 2.85 4.87 -18.01
C VAL A 61 2.29 5.00 -19.41
N ALA A 62 2.03 3.87 -20.07
CA ALA A 62 1.48 3.85 -21.41
C ALA A 62 0.47 2.73 -21.58
N ARG A 63 -0.71 3.07 -22.14
CA ARG A 63 -1.71 2.09 -22.53
C ARG A 63 -1.26 1.39 -23.81
N GLN A 64 -1.33 0.07 -23.80
CA GLN A 64 -0.94 -0.80 -24.89
C GLN A 64 -2.14 -1.09 -25.81
N ALA A 65 -1.85 -1.57 -27.03
CA ALA A 65 -2.88 -1.84 -28.04
C ALA A 65 -3.88 -2.93 -27.60
N ASP A 66 -3.43 -3.86 -26.75
CA ASP A 66 -4.23 -4.93 -26.17
C ASP A 66 -5.05 -4.50 -24.94
N GLY A 67 -4.99 -3.22 -24.57
CA GLY A 67 -5.71 -2.65 -23.44
C GLY A 67 -4.99 -2.74 -22.09
N GLY A 68 -3.84 -3.43 -22.01
CA GLY A 68 -2.99 -3.43 -20.83
C GLY A 68 -2.24 -2.11 -20.64
N VAL A 69 -1.52 -1.97 -19.53
CA VAL A 69 -0.73 -0.78 -19.23
C VAL A 69 0.70 -1.16 -18.92
N SER A 70 1.65 -0.65 -19.70
CA SER A 70 3.08 -0.79 -19.40
C SER A 70 3.52 0.32 -18.45
N VAL A 71 4.31 -0.05 -17.44
CA VAL A 71 4.92 0.86 -16.50
C VAL A 71 6.43 0.67 -16.52
N GLU A 72 7.16 1.78 -16.51
CA GLU A 72 8.60 1.82 -16.33
C GLU A 72 8.92 2.90 -15.30
N VAL A 73 9.71 2.56 -14.28
CA VAL A 73 10.23 3.47 -13.26
C VAL A 73 11.74 3.38 -13.28
N CYS A 74 12.42 4.49 -13.50
CA CYS A 74 13.88 4.57 -13.47
C CYS A 74 14.36 5.58 -12.44
N ASP A 75 15.35 5.19 -11.65
CA ASP A 75 16.13 6.08 -10.81
C ASP A 75 17.60 6.10 -11.23
N THR A 76 18.35 7.03 -10.64
CA THR A 76 19.79 7.17 -10.81
C THR A 76 20.54 6.95 -9.49
N GLY A 77 19.89 6.32 -8.50
CA GLY A 77 20.44 6.09 -7.18
C GLY A 77 21.16 4.75 -7.10
N MET A 78 21.59 4.35 -5.92
CA MET A 78 22.27 3.06 -5.75
C MET A 78 21.28 1.99 -5.33
N TRP A 79 21.13 0.95 -6.15
CA TRP A 79 20.34 -0.23 -5.75
C TRP A 79 20.88 -0.81 -4.44
N ARG A 80 19.97 -1.11 -3.53
CA ARG A 80 20.25 -1.80 -2.28
C ARG A 80 19.34 -3.01 -2.18
N PRO A 81 19.89 -4.23 -2.03
CA PRO A 81 19.05 -5.38 -1.79
C PRO A 81 18.26 -5.18 -0.48
N PRO A 82 17.00 -5.62 -0.42
CA PRO A 82 16.27 -5.64 0.84
C PRO A 82 17.05 -6.48 1.87
N PRO A 83 17.09 -6.07 3.15
CA PRO A 83 17.78 -6.82 4.19
C PRO A 83 17.20 -8.23 4.36
N GLU A 84 18.04 -9.18 4.79
CA GLU A 84 17.64 -10.59 5.00
C GLU A 84 16.53 -10.73 6.05
N ASP A 85 16.58 -9.91 7.11
CA ASP A 85 15.46 -9.72 8.04
C ASP A 85 14.64 -8.50 7.61
N ARG A 86 13.54 -8.78 6.90
CA ARG A 86 12.61 -7.73 6.45
C ARG A 86 11.72 -7.20 7.58
N GLY A 87 11.61 -7.90 8.70
CA GLY A 87 10.64 -7.63 9.75
C GLY A 87 9.24 -7.35 9.16
N HIS A 88 8.74 -6.13 9.41
CA HIS A 88 7.45 -5.67 8.89
C HIS A 88 7.53 -4.84 7.60
N ARG A 89 8.71 -4.61 7.00
CA ARG A 89 8.93 -3.76 5.81
C ARG A 89 9.20 -4.57 4.53
N GLY A 90 9.34 -3.89 3.38
CA GLY A 90 9.90 -4.47 2.15
C GLY A 90 8.96 -5.37 1.33
N ARG A 91 7.64 -5.11 1.36
CA ARG A 91 6.63 -5.87 0.58
C ARG A 91 6.28 -5.25 -0.77
N GLY A 92 6.90 -4.11 -1.13
CA GLY A 92 6.53 -3.37 -2.34
C GLY A 92 6.67 -4.20 -3.63
N LEU A 93 7.75 -4.97 -3.77
CA LEU A 93 7.94 -5.84 -4.94
C LEU A 93 6.95 -7.02 -4.96
N GLU A 94 6.65 -7.62 -3.80
CA GLU A 94 5.66 -8.71 -3.71
C GLU A 94 4.26 -8.23 -4.11
N LEU A 95 3.90 -6.99 -3.75
CA LEU A 95 2.64 -6.38 -4.18
C LEU A 95 2.64 -6.11 -5.69
N ILE A 96 3.74 -5.66 -6.27
CA ILE A 96 3.85 -5.49 -7.72
C ILE A 96 3.71 -6.85 -8.42
N ASP A 97 4.39 -7.89 -7.93
CA ASP A 97 4.32 -9.26 -8.46
C ASP A 97 2.90 -9.85 -8.36
N ALA A 98 2.13 -9.48 -7.33
CA ALA A 98 0.76 -9.93 -7.18
C ALA A 98 -0.25 -9.23 -8.11
N LEU A 99 0.06 -7.99 -8.54
CA LEU A 99 -0.88 -7.13 -9.28
C LEU A 99 -0.53 -7.00 -10.77
N ALA A 100 0.70 -7.28 -11.15
CA ALA A 100 1.23 -7.07 -12.49
C ALA A 100 1.81 -8.36 -13.10
N THR A 101 2.03 -8.32 -14.41
CA THR A 101 2.77 -9.31 -15.18
C THR A 101 4.09 -8.73 -15.68
N ASP A 102 4.97 -9.59 -16.18
CA ASP A 102 6.23 -9.17 -16.83
C ASP A 102 7.09 -8.25 -15.95
N VAL A 103 7.13 -8.53 -14.65
CA VAL A 103 7.90 -7.75 -13.68
C VAL A 103 9.39 -8.00 -13.89
N GLU A 104 10.13 -6.93 -14.17
CA GLU A 104 11.57 -6.93 -14.40
C GLU A 104 12.23 -5.84 -13.54
N VAL A 105 13.26 -6.21 -12.78
CA VAL A 105 14.12 -5.26 -12.06
C VAL A 105 15.51 -5.33 -12.67
N VAL A 106 15.88 -4.28 -13.41
CA VAL A 106 17.19 -4.15 -14.04
C VAL A 106 18.08 -3.25 -13.21
N HIS A 107 19.20 -3.80 -12.74
CA HIS A 107 20.26 -3.03 -12.10
C HIS A 107 21.62 -3.68 -12.39
N VAL A 108 22.69 -2.88 -12.32
CA VAL A 108 24.06 -3.38 -12.45
C VAL A 108 24.76 -3.19 -11.10
N PRO A 109 25.24 -4.26 -10.44
CA PRO A 109 25.97 -4.15 -9.18
C PRO A 109 27.11 -3.13 -9.27
N GLY A 110 27.19 -2.22 -8.29
CA GLY A 110 28.21 -1.17 -8.24
C GLY A 110 28.00 -0.01 -9.22
N THR A 111 26.92 -0.01 -10.02
CA THR A 111 26.57 1.10 -10.90
C THR A 111 25.30 1.80 -10.39
N PRO A 112 25.24 3.15 -10.41
CA PRO A 112 24.02 3.87 -10.12
C PRO A 112 22.94 3.60 -11.17
N GLY A 113 21.72 3.41 -10.69
CA GLY A 113 20.51 3.30 -11.47
C GLY A 113 19.83 1.94 -11.31
N THR A 114 18.53 2.00 -11.05
CA THR A 114 17.63 0.86 -11.12
C THR A 114 16.52 1.19 -12.11
N THR A 115 16.08 0.21 -12.88
CA THR A 115 14.87 0.29 -13.69
C THR A 115 13.93 -0.83 -13.31
N VAL A 116 12.72 -0.49 -12.89
CA VAL A 116 11.63 -1.43 -12.63
C VAL A 116 10.64 -1.32 -13.78
N ARG A 117 10.33 -2.44 -14.41
CA ARG A 117 9.31 -2.54 -15.46
C ARG A 117 8.28 -3.58 -15.06
N PHE A 118 7.03 -3.30 -15.41
CA PHE A 118 5.95 -4.27 -15.25
C PHE A 118 4.78 -3.88 -16.15
N ARG A 119 3.85 -4.81 -16.32
CA ARG A 119 2.65 -4.63 -17.12
C ARG A 119 1.41 -4.93 -16.30
N MET A 120 0.49 -3.98 -16.21
CA MET A 120 -0.85 -4.25 -15.70
C MET A 120 -1.64 -4.98 -16.80
N PRO A 121 -2.34 -6.08 -16.46
CA PRO A 121 -3.16 -6.79 -17.43
C PRO A 121 -4.28 -5.88 -17.95
N ALA A 122 -4.72 -6.14 -19.18
CA ALA A 122 -5.93 -5.52 -19.69
C ALA A 122 -7.10 -5.95 -18.82
N ALA A 123 -7.97 -5.03 -18.45
CA ALA A 123 -9.19 -5.40 -17.75
C ALA A 123 -10.00 -6.34 -18.64
N VAL A 124 -10.22 -7.58 -18.17
CA VAL A 124 -11.21 -8.45 -18.77
C VAL A 124 -12.56 -7.93 -18.26
N PRO A 125 -13.47 -7.47 -19.13
CA PRO A 125 -14.82 -7.15 -18.68
C PRO A 125 -15.46 -8.47 -18.24
N GLU A 126 -15.60 -8.69 -16.93
CA GLU A 126 -16.39 -9.81 -16.43
C GLU A 126 -17.86 -9.60 -16.85
N PRO A 127 -18.50 -10.57 -17.54
CA PRO A 127 -19.84 -10.38 -18.10
C PRO A 127 -20.95 -10.13 -17.06
N ASP A 128 -20.73 -10.48 -15.79
CA ASP A 128 -21.73 -10.47 -14.72
C ASP A 128 -21.28 -9.75 -13.44
N ALA A 129 -20.11 -9.10 -13.45
CA ALA A 129 -19.78 -8.20 -12.35
C ALA A 129 -20.70 -6.98 -12.47
N LEU A 130 -21.79 -6.97 -11.69
CA LEU A 130 -22.47 -5.74 -11.32
C LEU A 130 -21.39 -4.69 -11.09
N PRO A 131 -21.49 -3.47 -11.64
CA PRO A 131 -20.49 -2.45 -11.41
C PRO A 131 -20.35 -2.35 -9.89
N GLN A 132 -19.27 -2.91 -9.35
CA GLN A 132 -18.83 -2.58 -8.03
C GLN A 132 -18.61 -1.10 -8.19
N ARG A 133 -19.53 -0.30 -7.65
CA ARG A 133 -19.32 1.13 -7.50
C ARG A 133 -18.10 1.17 -6.62
N GLY A 134 -16.91 1.12 -7.23
CA GLY A 134 -15.70 1.64 -6.66
C GLY A 134 -16.16 3.00 -6.22
N ILE A 135 -16.37 3.13 -4.91
CA ILE A 135 -16.64 4.41 -4.32
C ILE A 135 -15.43 5.18 -4.81
N LEU A 136 -15.66 6.09 -5.74
CA LEU A 136 -14.72 7.16 -6.03
C LEU A 136 -14.56 7.77 -4.66
N HIS A 137 -13.57 7.29 -3.90
CA HIS A 137 -13.18 7.91 -2.66
C HIS A 137 -12.94 9.34 -3.12
N PRO A 138 -13.76 10.30 -2.65
CA PRO A 138 -13.53 11.69 -3.02
C PRO A 138 -12.06 11.88 -2.75
N ALA A 139 -11.32 12.28 -3.78
CA ALA A 139 -9.87 12.36 -3.73
C ALA A 139 -9.52 13.14 -2.46
N GLY A 140 -9.28 12.40 -1.37
CA GLY A 140 -9.07 12.96 -0.07
C GLY A 140 -7.88 13.85 -0.26
N ASP A 141 -7.96 15.04 0.29
CA ASP A 141 -7.21 16.24 -0.03
C ASP A 141 -5.72 16.09 0.30
N GLY A 142 -5.06 15.06 -0.27
CA GLY A 142 -3.73 14.56 0.08
C GLY A 142 -3.44 14.58 1.59
N GLY A 143 -4.48 14.45 2.41
CA GLY A 143 -4.43 14.83 3.81
C GLY A 143 -3.47 13.93 4.54
N ALA A 144 -2.56 14.53 5.33
CA ALA A 144 -1.65 13.78 6.18
C ALA A 144 -2.44 12.71 6.96
N ALA A 145 -1.98 11.47 6.95
CA ALA A 145 -2.67 10.43 7.70
C ALA A 145 -2.70 10.80 9.19
N LEU A 146 -3.87 10.66 9.79
CA LEU A 146 -4.12 11.01 11.19
C LEU A 146 -4.70 9.81 11.92
N LEU A 147 -4.21 9.60 13.14
CA LEU A 147 -4.78 8.66 14.08
C LEU A 147 -5.77 9.41 15.00
N ALA A 148 -7.04 9.09 14.89
CA ALA A 148 -8.08 9.49 15.83
C ALA A 148 -8.33 8.37 16.84
N VAL A 149 -8.58 8.75 18.09
CA VAL A 149 -8.80 7.80 19.18
C VAL A 149 -10.20 8.04 19.73
N HIS A 150 -11.01 7.00 19.79
CA HIS A 150 -12.37 7.04 20.30
C HIS A 150 -12.53 6.00 21.40
N ASP A 151 -12.92 6.45 22.59
CA ASP A 151 -13.32 5.56 23.68
C ASP A 151 -14.78 5.12 23.44
N GLU A 152 -14.99 3.83 23.16
CA GLU A 152 -16.32 3.26 22.95
C GLU A 152 -16.71 2.31 24.09
N PRO A 153 -18.02 2.10 24.34
CA PRO A 153 -18.49 1.16 25.35
C PRO A 153 -18.01 -0.29 25.16
N GLY A 154 -17.57 -0.65 23.95
CA GLY A 154 -17.08 -1.98 23.57
C GLY A 154 -15.56 -2.12 23.44
N GLY A 155 -14.80 -1.06 23.78
CA GLY A 155 -13.34 -1.04 23.65
C GLY A 155 -12.82 0.25 23.01
N LEU A 156 -11.51 0.31 22.79
CA LEU A 156 -10.88 1.48 22.17
C LEU A 156 -10.93 1.38 20.65
N ARG A 157 -11.41 2.41 19.95
CA ARG A 157 -11.32 2.51 18.48
C ARG A 157 -10.19 3.47 18.09
N LEU A 158 -9.24 2.95 17.32
CA LEU A 158 -8.10 3.63 16.76
C LEU A 158 -8.37 3.82 15.27
N GLU A 159 -8.86 4.99 14.88
CA GLU A 159 -9.31 5.27 13.52
C GLU A 159 -8.22 5.98 12.72
N ILE A 160 -7.88 5.45 11.55
CA ILE A 160 -6.91 6.08 10.65
C ILE A 160 -7.67 6.77 9.52
N HIS A 161 -7.38 8.06 9.33
CA HIS A 161 -7.90 8.85 8.22
C HIS A 161 -6.82 9.12 7.18
N GLY A 162 -7.25 9.32 5.94
CA GLY A 162 -6.37 9.76 4.86
C GLY A 162 -5.56 8.63 4.24
N GLU A 163 -4.45 9.00 3.63
CA GLU A 163 -3.63 8.09 2.82
C GLU A 163 -2.41 7.65 3.62
N VAL A 164 -2.24 6.33 3.76
CA VAL A 164 -1.12 5.74 4.49
C VAL A 164 -0.07 5.26 3.47
N ASP A 165 0.91 6.12 3.20
CA ASP A 165 2.00 5.88 2.24
C ASP A 165 3.39 6.07 2.88
N LEU A 166 4.45 6.03 2.07
CA LEU A 166 5.83 6.18 2.54
C LEU A 166 6.04 7.49 3.33
N ALA A 167 5.32 8.56 3.01
CA ALA A 167 5.47 9.86 3.68
C ALA A 167 4.75 9.91 5.03
N THR A 168 3.62 9.22 5.18
CA THR A 168 2.74 9.37 6.34
C THR A 168 2.79 8.19 7.33
N ALA A 169 3.09 6.98 6.85
CA ALA A 169 3.04 5.75 7.65
C ALA A 169 3.94 5.81 8.89
N GLY A 170 5.11 6.47 8.81
CA GLY A 170 6.03 6.56 9.94
C GLY A 170 5.46 7.28 11.15
N LYS A 171 4.80 8.42 10.93
CA LYS A 171 4.19 9.22 11.99
C LYS A 171 3.00 8.51 12.62
N VAL A 172 2.15 7.89 11.79
CA VAL A 172 0.98 7.14 12.29
C VAL A 172 1.43 5.91 13.08
N ARG A 173 2.46 5.19 12.60
CA ARG A 173 3.06 4.06 13.32
C ARG A 173 3.51 4.46 14.71
N GLU A 174 4.29 5.53 14.84
CA GLU A 174 4.81 5.99 16.14
C GLU A 174 3.67 6.31 17.12
N GLN A 175 2.63 7.00 16.65
CA GLN A 175 1.45 7.30 17.47
C GLN A 175 0.67 6.05 17.87
N LEU A 176 0.50 5.11 16.93
CA LEU A 176 -0.23 3.87 17.15
C LEU A 176 0.48 2.98 18.18
N LEU A 177 1.79 2.75 18.00
CA LEU A 177 2.57 1.91 18.92
C LEU A 177 2.65 2.53 20.32
N ALA A 178 2.92 3.84 20.40
CA ALA A 178 2.94 4.55 21.69
C ALA A 178 1.58 4.47 22.40
N ARG A 179 0.47 4.44 21.65
CA ARG A 179 -0.86 4.28 22.24
C ARG A 179 -1.09 2.86 22.74
N LEU A 180 -0.72 1.84 21.97
CA LEU A 180 -0.83 0.43 22.39
C LEU A 180 -0.04 0.16 23.67
N ASP A 181 1.16 0.72 23.81
CA ASP A 181 2.01 0.58 25.00
C ASP A 181 1.40 1.17 26.28
N GLN A 182 0.46 2.10 26.14
CA GLN A 182 -0.23 2.73 27.27
C GLN A 182 -1.51 2.00 27.67
N LEU A 183 -1.96 1.01 26.89
CA LEU A 183 -3.18 0.29 27.19
C LEU A 183 -2.95 -0.79 28.25
N PRO A 184 -3.88 -0.95 29.20
CA PRO A 184 -3.83 -2.08 30.12
C PRO A 184 -3.91 -3.41 29.38
N ALA A 185 -3.17 -4.42 29.85
CA ALA A 185 -3.32 -5.79 29.36
C ALA A 185 -4.77 -6.28 29.53
N GLY A 186 -5.28 -7.01 28.54
CA GLY A 186 -6.67 -7.44 28.42
C GLY A 186 -7.60 -6.42 27.76
N THR A 187 -7.10 -5.24 27.36
CA THR A 187 -7.88 -4.28 26.57
C THR A 187 -8.17 -4.85 25.19
N VAL A 188 -9.42 -4.70 24.73
CA VAL A 188 -9.79 -4.95 23.33
C VAL A 188 -9.76 -3.61 22.59
N ALA A 189 -8.96 -3.54 21.53
CA ALA A 189 -8.83 -2.38 20.67
C ALA A 189 -9.17 -2.73 19.22
N THR A 190 -9.75 -1.79 18.48
CA THR A 190 -10.05 -1.93 17.06
C THR A 190 -9.29 -0.88 16.27
N LEU A 191 -8.45 -1.31 15.34
CA LEU A 191 -7.84 -0.45 14.32
C LEU A 191 -8.80 -0.33 13.13
N ASP A 192 -9.39 0.85 12.96
CA ASP A 192 -10.37 1.13 11.90
C ASP A 192 -9.69 1.83 10.72
N LEU A 193 -9.63 1.10 9.60
CA LEU A 193 -9.06 1.54 8.33
C LEU A 193 -10.14 1.87 7.30
N ARG A 194 -11.44 1.78 7.63
CA ARG A 194 -12.52 2.13 6.69
C ARG A 194 -12.41 3.56 6.15
N PRO A 195 -11.97 4.57 6.93
CA PRO A 195 -11.77 5.91 6.41
C PRO A 195 -10.48 6.09 5.58
N THR A 196 -9.67 5.04 5.41
CA THR A 196 -8.45 5.11 4.61
C THR A 196 -8.75 4.83 3.14
N GLY A 197 -8.55 5.84 2.30
CA GLY A 197 -8.76 5.73 0.85
C GLY A 197 -7.59 5.11 0.10
N TYR A 198 -6.43 4.93 0.75
CA TYR A 198 -5.22 4.36 0.14
C TYR A 198 -4.28 3.79 1.22
N LEU A 199 -3.78 2.57 0.98
CA LEU A 199 -2.85 1.87 1.86
C LEU A 199 -1.70 1.28 1.03
N ALA A 200 -0.49 1.85 1.19
CA ALA A 200 0.74 1.31 0.59
C ALA A 200 1.34 0.17 1.44
N SER A 201 2.40 -0.49 0.94
CA SER A 201 3.15 -1.53 1.66
C SER A 201 3.67 -1.05 3.03
N ALA A 202 4.08 0.22 3.13
CA ALA A 202 4.49 0.83 4.40
C ALA A 202 3.36 0.84 5.43
N GLY A 203 2.11 1.05 5.00
CA GLY A 203 0.93 0.97 5.84
C GLY A 203 0.59 -0.45 6.26
N VAL A 204 0.75 -1.44 5.39
CA VAL A 204 0.61 -2.87 5.74
C VAL A 204 1.62 -3.26 6.81
N GLY A 205 2.87 -2.82 6.64
CA GLY A 205 3.92 -3.04 7.62
C GLY A 205 3.58 -2.46 8.99
N MET A 206 3.08 -1.23 9.01
CA MET A 206 2.58 -0.58 10.23
C MET A 206 1.47 -1.39 10.91
N VAL A 207 0.50 -1.92 10.15
CA VAL A 207 -0.60 -2.73 10.71
C VAL A 207 -0.08 -4.02 11.34
N LEU A 208 0.81 -4.73 10.65
CA LEU A 208 1.38 -5.97 11.17
C LEU A 208 2.25 -5.75 12.40
N GLU A 209 3.03 -4.67 12.42
CA GLU A 209 3.81 -4.28 13.59
C GLU A 209 2.91 -3.94 14.78
N ALA A 210 1.80 -3.24 14.55
CA ALA A 210 0.82 -2.95 15.58
C ALA A 210 0.15 -4.22 16.13
N LEU A 211 -0.16 -5.20 15.28
CA LEU A 211 -0.70 -6.49 15.69
C LEU A 211 0.29 -7.28 16.55
N ALA A 212 1.55 -7.36 16.11
CA ALA A 212 2.61 -8.02 16.87
C ALA A 212 2.79 -7.35 18.25
N ARG A 213 2.90 -6.01 18.26
CA ARG A 213 3.10 -5.24 19.50
C ARG A 213 1.93 -5.38 20.46
N ALA A 214 0.69 -5.35 19.96
CA ALA A 214 -0.50 -5.56 20.77
C ALA A 214 -0.45 -6.92 21.48
N GLY A 215 -0.04 -7.98 20.78
CA GLY A 215 0.16 -9.31 21.38
C GLY A 215 1.20 -9.31 22.51
N GLU A 216 2.32 -8.60 22.33
CA GLU A 216 3.37 -8.48 23.36
C GLU A 216 2.90 -7.77 24.63
N VAL A 217 2.07 -6.73 24.48
CA VAL A 217 1.53 -5.96 25.62
C VAL A 217 0.21 -6.53 26.15
N GLY A 218 -0.25 -7.66 25.62
CA GLY A 218 -1.47 -8.33 26.04
C GLY A 218 -2.78 -7.62 25.64
N VAL A 219 -2.75 -6.82 24.59
CA VAL A 219 -3.91 -6.14 23.99
C VAL A 219 -4.45 -6.98 22.85
N GLU A 220 -5.77 -7.21 22.82
CA GLU A 220 -6.43 -7.83 21.66
C GLU A 220 -6.72 -6.75 20.62
N LEU A 221 -5.89 -6.67 19.57
CA LEU A 221 -6.08 -5.72 18.47
C LEU A 221 -6.81 -6.38 17.29
N ARG A 222 -7.96 -5.84 16.91
CA ARG A 222 -8.73 -6.25 15.73
C ARG A 222 -8.61 -5.21 14.62
N VAL A 223 -8.43 -5.64 13.38
CA VAL A 223 -8.34 -4.72 12.23
C VAL A 223 -9.67 -4.74 11.47
N ARG A 224 -10.22 -3.56 11.19
CA ARG A 224 -11.42 -3.38 10.36
C ARG A 224 -11.09 -2.61 9.10
N SER A 225 -11.46 -3.15 7.95
CA SER A 225 -11.38 -2.50 6.64
C SER A 225 -12.69 -2.74 5.88
N GLU A 226 -12.97 -1.90 4.88
CA GLU A 226 -14.17 -2.06 4.06
C GLU A 226 -13.93 -3.11 2.96
N GLN A 227 -14.78 -4.13 2.89
CA GLN A 227 -14.61 -5.21 1.90
C GLN A 227 -14.72 -4.66 0.47
N GLY A 228 -13.94 -5.24 -0.44
CA GLY A 228 -13.87 -4.78 -1.83
C GLY A 228 -12.99 -3.55 -2.04
N THR A 229 -12.46 -2.91 -0.98
CA THR A 229 -11.47 -1.83 -1.12
C THR A 229 -10.06 -2.38 -1.29
N SER A 230 -9.19 -1.60 -1.94
CA SER A 230 -7.77 -1.96 -2.09
C SER A 230 -7.07 -2.22 -0.74
N PRO A 231 -7.26 -1.43 0.33
CA PRO A 231 -6.73 -1.76 1.66
C PRO A 231 -7.13 -3.15 2.16
N ALA A 232 -8.40 -3.57 2.01
CA ALA A 232 -8.84 -4.90 2.41
C ALA A 232 -8.19 -6.01 1.57
N ARG A 233 -8.07 -5.80 0.25
CA ARG A 233 -7.39 -6.73 -0.67
C ARG A 233 -5.93 -6.92 -0.28
N ILE A 234 -5.22 -5.82 -0.04
CA ILE A 234 -3.80 -5.81 0.30
C ILE A 234 -3.54 -6.44 1.67
N LEU A 235 -4.36 -6.11 2.67
CA LEU A 235 -4.27 -6.74 3.99
C LEU A 235 -4.51 -8.25 3.91
N SER A 236 -5.46 -8.68 3.08
CA SER A 236 -5.72 -10.10 2.84
C SER A 236 -4.50 -10.81 2.21
N LEU A 237 -3.83 -10.18 1.24
CA LEU A 237 -2.57 -10.69 0.67
C LEU A 237 -1.47 -10.84 1.74
N ALA A 238 -1.46 -9.95 2.73
CA ALA A 238 -0.54 -9.99 3.86
C ALA A 238 -0.99 -10.91 5.03
N GLY A 239 -2.11 -11.63 4.87
CA GLY A 239 -2.66 -12.51 5.90
C GLY A 239 -3.35 -11.78 7.06
N VAL A 240 -3.73 -10.51 6.88
CA VAL A 240 -4.41 -9.67 7.89
C VAL A 240 -5.89 -9.51 7.55
N GLY A 241 -6.76 -9.90 8.48
CA GLY A 241 -8.21 -9.71 8.36
C GLY A 241 -8.99 -10.81 9.09
N GLU A 242 -10.28 -10.59 9.33
CA GLU A 242 -11.16 -11.72 9.69
C GLU A 242 -11.21 -12.71 8.51
N PRO A 243 -11.16 -14.02 8.75
CA PRO A 243 -11.28 -15.01 7.68
C PRO A 243 -12.56 -14.74 6.89
N ALA A 244 -12.44 -14.73 5.57
CA ALA A 244 -13.60 -14.65 4.69
C ALA A 244 -14.63 -15.71 5.12
N PRO A 245 -15.91 -15.35 5.34
CA PRO A 245 -16.93 -16.34 5.64
C PRO A 245 -17.10 -17.22 4.41
N GLY A 246 -16.46 -18.40 4.38
CA GLY A 246 -16.70 -19.39 3.33
C GLY A 246 -15.53 -20.26 2.88
N VAL A 247 -14.29 -20.10 3.36
CA VAL A 247 -13.22 -21.06 3.03
C VAL A 247 -13.22 -22.21 4.05
N PRO A 248 -13.53 -23.46 3.66
CA PRO A 248 -13.43 -24.59 4.57
C PRO A 248 -11.95 -24.82 4.88
N VAL A 249 -11.58 -24.69 6.15
CA VAL A 249 -10.27 -25.10 6.65
C VAL A 249 -10.19 -26.63 6.52
N ALA A 250 -9.40 -27.11 5.55
CA ALA A 250 -9.04 -28.52 5.47
C ALA A 250 -8.27 -28.89 6.73
N ARG A 251 -8.85 -29.78 7.55
CA ARG A 251 -8.15 -30.36 8.70
C ARG A 251 -7.07 -31.32 8.19
N PRO A 252 -5.84 -31.29 8.74
CA PRO A 252 -4.86 -32.32 8.44
C PRO A 252 -5.32 -33.66 9.05
N THR A 253 -5.25 -34.70 8.23
CA THR A 253 -5.40 -36.12 8.62
C THR A 253 -4.23 -36.60 9.45
#